data_AF-A0A2N3XZ11-F1
#
_entry.id   AF-A0A2N3XZ11-F1
#
_cell.length_a   1.000
_cell.length_b   1.000
_cell.length_c   1.000
_cell.angle_alpha   90.00
_cell.angle_beta   90.00
_cell.angle_gamma   90.00
#
_symmetry.space_group_name_H-M   'P 1'
#
loop_
_entity.id
_entity.type
_entity.pdbx_description
1 polymer ?
#
loop_
_entity_poly.entity_id
_entity_poly.type
_entity_poly.pdbx_seq_one_letter_code
_entity_poly.pdbx_strand_id
1 'polypeptide(L)'
;MAKTYKYSRYVAEAKKEPFVLELDDGDQISIQAPSGEVLLEIEEAFSSRRRLELLTGDQYDRVFELVRHAPAGALNGLVSDMVEHFGLSPVPPGGGRASSR
;
A
#
# COMPACT_ATOMS: atom_id res chain seq x y z
N MET A 1 -9.27 -9.75 -34.63
CA MET A 1 -7.92 -10.11 -34.15
C MET A 1 -7.88 -9.99 -32.64
N ALA A 2 -7.39 -11.01 -31.92
CA ALA A 2 -7.22 -10.92 -30.47
C ALA A 2 -5.97 -10.07 -30.14
N LYS A 3 -6.11 -9.11 -29.23
CA LYS A 3 -4.96 -8.38 -28.69
C LYS A 3 -4.24 -9.28 -27.68
N THR A 4 -2.93 -9.43 -27.83
CA THR A 4 -2.09 -10.18 -26.87
C THR A 4 -1.48 -9.20 -25.86
N TYR A 5 -1.55 -9.54 -24.58
CA TYR A 5 -0.97 -8.76 -23.49
C TYR A 5 0.13 -9.56 -22.80
N LYS A 6 1.17 -8.87 -22.30
CA LYS A 6 2.31 -9.50 -21.62
C LYS A 6 2.18 -9.28 -20.11
N TYR A 7 2.05 -10.36 -19.34
CA TYR A 7 1.97 -10.31 -17.87
C TYR A 7 3.16 -9.58 -17.23
N SER A 8 4.38 -9.84 -17.72
CA SER A 8 5.62 -9.23 -17.22
C SER A 8 5.62 -7.70 -17.30
N ARG A 9 4.87 -7.11 -18.24
CA ARG A 9 4.69 -5.66 -18.33
C ARG A 9 3.98 -5.12 -17.08
N TYR A 10 2.89 -5.76 -16.67
CA TYR A 10 2.13 -5.34 -15.49
C TYR A 10 2.95 -5.48 -14.21
N VAL A 11 3.72 -6.57 -14.08
CA VAL A 11 4.62 -6.77 -12.93
C VAL A 11 5.68 -5.66 -12.87
N ALA A 12 6.31 -5.32 -14.00
CA ALA A 12 7.33 -4.28 -14.03
C ALA A 12 6.75 -2.88 -13.72
N GLU A 13 5.56 -2.59 -14.23
CA GLU A 13 4.87 -1.31 -14.01
C GLU A 13 4.30 -1.18 -12.58
N ALA A 14 4.02 -2.29 -11.90
CA ALA A 14 3.48 -2.32 -10.54
C ALA A 14 4.57 -2.34 -9.44
N LYS A 15 5.85 -2.47 -9.80
CA LYS A 15 6.93 -2.36 -8.81
C LYS A 15 6.94 -0.95 -8.21
N LYS A 16 6.83 -0.90 -6.89
CA LYS A 16 6.88 0.33 -6.09
C LYS A 16 8.02 0.23 -5.10
N GLU A 17 8.62 1.39 -4.80
CA GLU A 17 9.57 1.50 -3.71
C GLU A 17 8.86 1.24 -2.37
N PRO A 18 9.57 0.74 -1.34
CA PRO A 18 9.03 0.61 0.00
C PRO A 18 8.50 1.95 0.53
N PHE A 19 7.48 1.91 1.37
CA PHE A 19 7.04 3.06 2.14
C PHE A 19 7.97 3.20 3.35
N VAL A 20 8.69 4.31 3.45
CA VAL A 20 9.63 4.57 4.54
C VAL A 20 9.04 5.60 5.49
N LEU A 21 8.83 5.19 6.74
CA LEU A 21 8.39 6.06 7.82
C LEU A 21 9.59 6.43 8.69
N GLU A 22 9.93 7.72 8.73
CA GLU A 22 10.98 8.25 9.62
C GLU A 22 10.37 8.58 10.99
N LEU A 23 11.07 8.17 12.06
CA LEU A 23 10.70 8.40 13.44
C LEU A 23 11.49 9.58 14.02
N ASP A 24 10.99 10.15 15.13
CA ASP A 24 11.59 11.35 15.75
C ASP A 24 13.03 11.14 16.26
N ASP A 25 13.43 9.90 16.50
CA ASP A 25 14.79 9.50 16.90
C ASP A 25 15.73 9.25 15.70
N GLY A 26 15.23 9.44 14.47
CA GLY A 26 15.93 9.19 13.21
C GLY A 26 15.92 7.73 12.78
N ASP A 27 15.25 6.84 13.50
CA ASP A 27 15.05 5.45 13.05
C ASP A 27 14.00 5.40 11.93
N GLN A 28 14.03 4.32 11.14
CA GLN A 28 13.17 4.17 9.96
C GLN A 28 12.46 2.83 9.95
N ILE A 29 11.17 2.86 9.60
CA ILE A 29 10.37 1.67 9.32
C ILE A 29 10.15 1.59 7.82
N SER A 30 10.69 0.54 7.19
CA SER A 30 10.49 0.27 5.76
C SER A 30 9.41 -0.79 5.58
N ILE A 31 8.29 -0.40 4.96
CA ILE A 31 7.14 -1.26 4.66
C ILE A 31 7.16 -1.61 3.18
N GLN A 32 7.11 -2.91 2.87
CA GLN A 32 7.12 -3.38 1.48
C GLN A 32 5.73 -3.28 0.86
N ALA A 33 5.68 -3.09 -0.46
CA ALA A 33 4.41 -3.15 -1.19
C ALA A 33 3.76 -4.54 -1.01
N PRO A 34 2.46 -4.62 -0.71
CA PRO A 34 1.76 -5.89 -0.55
C PRO A 34 1.71 -6.66 -1.88
N SER A 35 1.62 -7.99 -1.79
CA SER A 35 1.38 -8.84 -2.96
C SER A 35 -0.06 -8.71 -3.44
N GLY A 36 -0.35 -9.20 -4.66
CA GLY A 36 -1.72 -9.24 -5.17
C GLY A 36 -2.67 -10.09 -4.32
N GLU A 37 -2.16 -11.13 -3.65
CA GLU A 37 -2.94 -11.94 -2.71
C GLU A 37 -3.29 -11.14 -1.45
N VAL A 38 -2.31 -10.46 -0.85
CA VAL A 38 -2.51 -9.60 0.32
C VAL A 38 -3.48 -8.46 0.02
N LEU A 39 -3.45 -7.91 -1.19
CA LEU A 39 -4.41 -6.89 -1.61
C LEU A 39 -5.86 -7.41 -1.60
N LEU A 40 -6.11 -8.61 -2.11
CA LEU A 40 -7.44 -9.22 -2.07
C LEU A 40 -7.89 -9.45 -0.62
N GLU A 41 -6.98 -9.90 0.26
CA GLU A 41 -7.28 -10.03 1.69
C GLU A 41 -7.61 -8.67 2.34
N ILE A 42 -6.96 -7.58 1.93
CA ILE A 42 -7.25 -6.22 2.43
C ILE A 42 -8.65 -5.76 2.03
N GLU A 43 -9.08 -6.07 0.81
CA GLU A 43 -10.43 -5.75 0.31
C GLU A 43 -11.51 -6.52 1.09
N GLU A 44 -11.22 -7.76 1.46
CA GLU A 44 -12.10 -8.62 2.27
C GLU A 44 -11.98 -8.34 3.78
N ALA A 45 -10.98 -7.58 4.22
CA ALA A 45 -10.76 -7.30 5.63
C ALA A 45 -11.85 -6.39 6.22
N PHE A 46 -12.67 -6.95 7.10
CA PHE A 46 -13.75 -6.25 7.80
C PHE A 46 -13.29 -5.37 8.97
N SER A 47 -12.01 -5.43 9.37
CA SER A 47 -11.48 -4.67 10.51
C SER A 47 -10.26 -3.84 10.14
N SER A 48 -10.20 -2.61 10.66
CA SER A 48 -9.04 -1.71 10.47
C SER A 48 -7.75 -2.31 11.03
N ARG A 49 -7.84 -3.13 12.08
CA ARG A 49 -6.69 -3.83 12.66
C ARG A 49 -6.09 -4.84 11.69
N ARG A 50 -6.92 -5.70 11.09
CA ARG A 50 -6.47 -6.68 10.11
C ARG A 50 -5.92 -6.00 8.86
N ARG A 51 -6.55 -4.90 8.42
CA ARG A 51 -6.05 -4.10 7.31
C ARG A 51 -4.66 -3.52 7.59
N LEU A 52 -4.44 -2.97 8.79
CA LEU A 52 -3.13 -2.47 9.19
C LEU A 52 -2.09 -3.58 9.15
N GLU A 53 -2.38 -4.73 9.77
CA GLU A 53 -1.52 -5.93 9.76
C GLU A 53 -1.10 -6.33 8.34
N LEU A 54 -2.06 -6.45 7.43
CA LEU A 54 -1.82 -6.84 6.04
C LEU A 54 -0.98 -5.80 5.27
N LEU A 55 -1.18 -4.50 5.53
CA LEU A 55 -0.41 -3.43 4.88
C LEU A 55 1.02 -3.34 5.39
N THR A 56 1.23 -3.52 6.69
CA THR A 56 2.53 -3.33 7.34
C THR A 56 3.39 -4.60 7.35
N GLY A 57 2.76 -5.78 7.18
CA GLY A 57 3.44 -7.07 7.19
C GLY A 57 4.31 -7.27 8.42
N ASP A 58 5.58 -7.62 8.21
CA ASP A 58 6.58 -7.86 9.27
C ASP A 58 6.81 -6.65 10.19
N GLN A 59 6.44 -5.44 9.76
CA GLN A 59 6.57 -4.22 10.56
C GLN A 59 5.34 -3.93 11.43
N TYR A 60 4.32 -4.79 11.40
CA TYR A 60 3.06 -4.56 12.12
C TYR A 60 3.27 -4.21 13.58
N ASP A 61 4.05 -4.99 14.33
CA ASP A 61 4.23 -4.74 15.77
C ASP A 61 4.84 -3.36 16.02
N ARG A 62 5.84 -2.96 15.23
CA ARG A 62 6.47 -1.64 15.36
C ARG A 62 5.50 -0.51 15.03
N VAL A 63 4.76 -0.64 13.93
CA VAL A 63 3.78 0.38 13.51
C VAL A 63 2.62 0.44 14.50
N PHE A 64 2.13 -0.71 14.96
CA PHE A 64 1.04 -0.79 15.91
C PHE A 64 1.40 -0.13 17.25
N GLU A 65 2.61 -0.35 17.75
CA GLU A 65 3.09 0.32 18.97
C GLU A 65 3.15 1.85 18.83
N LEU A 66 3.48 2.37 17.64
CA LEU A 66 3.45 3.81 17.36
C LEU A 66 2.01 4.35 17.36
N VAL A 67 1.07 3.65 16.72
CA VAL A 67 -0.28 4.18 16.49
C VAL A 67 -1.28 3.89 17.61
N ARG A 68 -1.05 2.86 18.45
CA ARG A 68 -2.04 2.40 19.46
C ARG A 68 -2.39 3.45 20.52
N HIS A 69 -1.50 4.40 20.75
CA HIS A 69 -1.70 5.51 21.69
C HIS A 69 -1.86 6.87 20.99
N ALA A 70 -1.74 6.89 19.65
CA ALA A 70 -1.90 8.08 18.86
C ALA A 70 -3.39 8.43 18.67
N PRO A 71 -3.72 9.71 18.37
CA PRO A 71 -5.06 10.08 17.94
C PRO A 71 -5.49 9.27 16.71
N ALA A 72 -6.77 8.88 16.62
CA ALA A 72 -7.28 8.06 15.52
C ALA A 72 -7.02 8.66 14.12
N GLY A 73 -6.92 9.99 14.02
CA GLY A 73 -6.55 10.67 12.78
C GLY A 73 -5.16 10.32 12.25
N ALA A 74 -4.19 10.04 13.13
CA ALA A 74 -2.83 9.65 12.74
C ALA A 74 -2.82 8.27 12.06
N LEU A 75 -3.56 7.31 12.60
CA LEU A 75 -3.74 5.99 11.97
C LEU A 75 -4.39 6.12 10.59
N ASN A 76 -5.45 6.92 10.48
CA ASN A 76 -6.14 7.11 9.21
C ASN A 76 -5.24 7.78 8.17
N GLY A 77 -4.45 8.78 8.57
CA GLY A 77 -3.46 9.42 7.70
C GLY A 77 -2.41 8.43 7.20
N LEU A 78 -1.78 7.69 8.12
CA LEU A 78 -0.75 6.70 7.79
C LEU A 78 -1.27 5.63 6.81
N VAL A 79 -2.46 5.09 7.06
CA VAL A 79 -3.07 4.09 6.17
C VAL A 79 -3.40 4.70 4.80
N SER A 80 -3.91 5.94 4.76
CA SER A 80 -4.20 6.64 3.51
C SER A 80 -2.94 6.85 2.67
N ASP A 81 -1.85 7.28 3.30
CA ASP A 81 -0.57 7.54 2.62
C ASP A 81 0.03 6.24 2.06
N MET A 82 -0.04 5.13 2.80
CA MET A 82 0.39 3.82 2.31
C MET A 82 -0.44 3.35 1.10
N VAL A 83 -1.76 3.51 1.15
CA VAL A 83 -2.67 3.15 0.06
C VAL A 83 -2.37 3.98 -1.20
N GLU A 84 -2.10 5.27 -1.06
CA GLU A 84 -1.72 6.14 -2.17
C GLU A 84 -0.35 5.79 -2.74
N HIS A 85 0.67 5.64 -1.88
CA HIS A 85 2.05 5.32 -2.27
C HIS A 85 2.15 4.03 -3.07
N PHE A 86 1.48 2.98 -2.59
CA PHE A 86 1.43 1.68 -3.27
C PHE A 86 0.45 1.65 -4.45
N GLY A 87 -0.37 2.69 -4.64
CA GLY A 87 -1.34 2.76 -5.73
C GLY A 87 -2.48 1.77 -5.59
N LEU A 88 -2.91 1.52 -4.35
CA LEU A 88 -4.00 0.59 -4.01
C LEU A 88 -5.38 1.25 -4.08
N SER A 89 -5.42 2.58 -4.23
CA SER A 89 -6.67 3.30 -4.50
C SER A 89 -7.25 2.87 -5.85
N PRO A 90 -8.58 2.67 -5.94
CA PRO A 90 -9.24 2.36 -7.20
C PRO A 90 -8.96 3.47 -8.21
N VAL A 91 -8.40 3.10 -9.38
CA VAL A 91 -8.16 4.05 -10.47
C VAL A 91 -9.51 4.66 -10.87
N PRO A 92 -9.68 5.99 -10.83
CA PRO A 92 -10.90 6.62 -11.29
C PRO A 92 -11.16 6.22 -12.74
N PRO A 93 -12.42 5.92 -13.12
CA PRO A 93 -12.77 5.63 -14.51
C PRO A 93 -12.56 6.90 -15.34
N GLY A 94 -11.36 7.07 -15.91
CA GLY A 94 -10.96 8.27 -16.64
C GLY A 94 -9.46 8.54 -16.71
N GLY A 95 -8.64 7.90 -15.87
CA GLY A 95 -7.18 8.03 -15.90
C GLY A 95 -6.51 7.24 -17.01
N GLY A 96 -6.76 7.61 -18.27
CA GLY A 96 -6.14 6.99 -19.44
C GLY A 96 -4.61 7.08 -19.38
N ARG A 97 -3.93 5.94 -19.49
CA ARG A 97 -2.54 5.92 -19.97
C ARG A 97 -2.53 6.35 -21.42
N ALA A 98 -2.44 7.65 -21.65
CA ALA A 98 -1.96 8.21 -22.91
C ALA A 98 -0.48 7.82 -23.06
N SER A 99 -0.25 6.63 -23.60
CA SER A 99 1.05 6.26 -24.18
C SER A 99 1.16 6.96 -25.54
N SER A 100 1.70 8.18 -25.54
CA SER A 100 2.06 8.90 -26.77
C SER A 100 3.26 9.83 -26.52
N ARG A 101 4.48 9.30 -26.60
CA ARG A 101 5.59 9.84 -27.40
C ARG A 101 6.82 8.94 -27.31
#